data_AF-A0A0N4X0K8-F1
#
_entry.id   AF-A0A0N4X0K8-F1
#
_cell.length_a   1.000
_cell.length_b   1.000
_cell.length_c   1.000
_cell.angle_alpha   90.00
_cell.angle_beta   90.00
_cell.angle_gamma   90.00
#
_symmetry.space_group_name_H-M   'P 1'
#
loop_
_entity.id
_entity.type
_entity.pdbx_description
1 polymer ?
#
loop_
_entity_poly.entity_id
_entity_poly.type
_entity_poly.pdbx_seq_one_letter_code
_entity_poly.pdbx_strand_id
1 'polypeptide(L)'
;MYDVRDRLTTDLTEKQSMLMEVVVRAEDAIVIDDLDLVRKYYTRLRNMDRSVRQAFHLRANNHERFVESLRRLHKIIEQAAKLRCKHCFTLTSFLNNLKAFLYVTVA
;
A
#
# COMPACT_ATOMS: atom_id res chain seq x y z
N MET A 1 4.02 -8.44 -7.44
CA MET A 1 3.64 -7.05 -7.07
C MET A 1 2.74 -7.00 -5.84
N TYR A 2 1.81 -7.94 -5.68
CA TYR A 2 0.99 -8.08 -4.46
C TYR A 2 1.81 -8.40 -3.21
N ASP A 3 2.81 -9.29 -3.30
CA ASP A 3 3.67 -9.67 -2.18
C ASP A 3 4.38 -8.46 -1.52
N VAL A 4 4.94 -7.54 -2.32
CA VAL A 4 5.60 -6.33 -1.78
C VAL A 4 4.60 -5.40 -1.08
N ARG A 5 3.41 -5.21 -1.67
CA ARG A 5 2.34 -4.40 -1.07
C ARG A 5 1.88 -5.01 0.26
N ASP A 6 1.70 -6.32 0.30
CA ASP A 6 1.19 -7.02 1.47
C ASP A 6 2.23 -6.99 2.58
N ARG A 7 3.50 -7.24 2.28
CA ARG A 7 4.60 -7.06 3.25
C ARG A 7 4.67 -5.64 3.81
N LEU A 8 4.61 -4.61 2.97
CA LEU A 8 4.61 -3.21 3.42
C LEU A 8 3.36 -2.86 4.25
N THR A 9 2.23 -3.50 3.94
CA THR A 9 0.98 -3.34 4.70
C THR A 9 1.11 -3.98 6.07
N THR A 10 1.67 -5.19 6.15
CA THR A 10 1.93 -5.88 7.41
C THR A 10 2.90 -5.09 8.29
N ASP A 11 4.06 -4.66 7.76
CA ASP A 11 5.04 -3.84 8.51
C ASP A 11 4.44 -2.54 9.03
N LEU A 12 3.63 -1.84 8.22
CA LEU A 12 2.93 -0.64 8.68
C LEU A 12 1.96 -0.95 9.82
N THR A 13 1.18 -2.03 9.68
CA THR A 13 0.16 -2.41 10.68
C THR A 13 0.80 -2.86 12.00
N GLU A 14 1.92 -3.57 11.94
CA GLU A 14 2.71 -3.95 13.11
C GLU A 14 3.23 -2.71 13.84
N LYS A 15 3.85 -1.75 13.10
CA LYS A 15 4.35 -0.51 13.69
C LYS A 15 3.24 0.35 14.29
N GLN A 16 2.07 0.39 13.65
CA GLN A 16 0.89 1.08 14.19
C GLN A 16 0.38 0.42 15.47
N SER A 17 0.33 -0.92 15.51
CA SER A 17 -0.05 -1.66 16.72
C SER A 17 0.90 -1.38 17.88
N MET A 18 2.21 -1.39 17.64
CA MET A 18 3.20 -1.05 18.67
C MET A 18 3.06 0.41 19.11
N LEU A 19 2.73 1.33 18.20
CA LEU A 19 2.52 2.75 18.54
C LEU A 19 1.32 2.91 19.48
N MET A 20 0.21 2.24 19.17
CA MET A 20 -0.98 2.23 20.02
C MET A 20 -0.67 1.68 21.42
N GLU A 21 0.10 0.61 21.51
CA GLU A 21 0.54 0.05 22.80
C GLU A 21 1.36 1.06 23.62
N VAL A 22 2.29 1.79 22.98
CA VAL A 22 3.09 2.82 23.68
C VAL A 22 2.23 3.98 24.14
N VAL A 23 1.20 4.37 23.38
CA VAL A 23 0.24 5.40 23.79
C VAL A 23 -0.51 4.95 25.04
N VAL A 24 -1.07 3.73 25.05
CA VAL A 24 -1.79 3.20 26.22
C VAL A 24 -0.89 3.19 27.46
N ARG A 25 0.35 2.70 27.33
CA ARG A 25 1.31 2.71 28.45
C ARG A 25 1.71 4.11 28.91
N ALA A 26 1.74 5.08 28.00
CA ALA A 26 2.01 6.48 28.34
C ALA A 26 0.85 7.08 29.15
N GLU A 27 -0.40 6.79 28.77
CA GLU A 27 -1.59 7.22 29.51
C GLU A 27 -1.65 6.56 30.90
N ASP A 28 -1.36 5.26 31.00
CA ASP A 28 -1.28 4.58 32.30
C ASP A 28 -0.25 5.24 33.24
N ALA A 29 0.88 5.68 32.71
CA ALA A 29 1.91 6.39 33.47
C ALA A 29 1.45 7.78 33.96
N ILE A 30 0.63 8.48 33.17
CA ILE A 30 -0.01 9.75 33.57
C ILE A 30 -0.98 9.51 34.73
N VAL A 31 -1.78 8.45 34.65
CA VAL A 31 -2.74 8.09 35.71
C VAL A 31 -2.04 7.78 37.04
N ILE A 32 -0.85 7.20 36.99
CA ILE A 32 -0.01 6.90 38.17
C ILE A 32 0.80 8.13 38.65
N ASP A 33 0.76 9.25 37.90
CA ASP A 33 1.48 10.50 38.16
C ASP A 33 3.02 10.35 38.13
N ASP A 34 3.54 9.35 37.40
CA ASP A 34 4.98 9.12 37.22
C ASP A 34 5.51 9.86 35.97
N LEU A 35 5.89 11.12 36.18
CA LEU A 35 6.35 12.02 35.11
C LEU A 35 7.65 11.57 34.42
N ASP A 36 8.54 10.85 35.13
CA ASP A 36 9.78 10.34 34.55
C ASP A 36 9.49 9.23 33.53
N LEU A 37 8.54 8.36 33.87
CA LEU A 37 8.07 7.29 32.99
C LEU A 37 7.32 7.85 31.78
N VAL A 38 6.46 8.86 31.99
CA VAL A 38 5.77 9.57 30.91
C VAL A 38 6.77 10.16 29.91
N ARG A 39 7.80 10.87 30.38
CA ARG A 39 8.83 11.45 29.50
C ARG A 39 9.52 10.38 28.64
N LYS A 40 9.81 9.22 29.23
CA LYS A 40 10.42 8.09 28.52
C LYS A 40 9.49 7.53 27.44
N TYR A 41 8.22 7.32 27.74
CA TYR A 41 7.25 6.82 26.78
C TYR A 41 6.97 7.82 25.65
N TYR A 42 6.82 9.12 25.95
CA TYR A 42 6.64 10.14 24.91
C TYR A 42 7.85 10.31 24.01
N THR A 43 9.07 10.19 24.56
CA THR A 43 10.29 10.19 23.73
C THR A 43 10.32 9.00 22.79
N ARG A 44 9.94 7.80 23.28
CA ARG A 44 9.80 6.60 22.47
C ARG A 44 8.71 6.75 21.40
N LEU A 45 7.55 7.30 21.78
CA LEU A 45 6.42 7.57 20.89
C LEU A 45 6.83 8.46 19.71
N ARG A 46 7.59 9.52 19.97
CA ARG A 46 8.09 10.42 18.91
C ARG A 46 9.00 9.70 17.91
N ASN A 47 9.85 8.79 18.38
CA ASN A 47 10.71 8.01 17.50
C ASN A 47 9.89 7.01 16.67
N MET A 48 8.87 6.40 17.28
CA MET A 48 7.97 5.46 16.59
C MET A 48 7.07 6.16 15.57
N ASP A 49 6.55 7.36 15.86
CA ASP A 49 5.78 8.18 14.91
C ASP A 49 6.58 8.44 13.62
N ARG A 50 7.87 8.80 13.76
CA ARG A 50 8.75 8.97 12.59
C ARG A 50 8.88 7.70 11.76
N SER A 51 9.05 6.55 12.41
CA SER A 51 9.16 5.24 11.75
C SER A 51 7.87 4.84 11.03
N VAL A 52 6.71 5.03 11.68
CA VAL A 52 5.39 4.78 11.07
C VAL A 52 5.15 5.69 9.87
N ARG A 53 5.45 6.99 9.99
CA ARG A 53 5.33 7.94 8.88
C ARG A 53 6.21 7.55 7.70
N GLN A 54 7.43 7.08 7.95
CA GLN A 54 8.32 6.59 6.90
C GLN A 54 7.76 5.34 6.20
N ALA A 55 7.28 4.35 6.97
CA ALA A 55 6.66 3.14 6.41
C ALA A 55 5.41 3.47 5.57
N PHE A 56 4.60 4.42 6.04
CA PHE A 56 3.45 4.91 5.31
C PHE A 56 3.84 5.55 3.97
N HIS A 57 4.87 6.41 3.96
CA HIS A 57 5.36 7.03 2.72
C HIS A 57 5.89 5.99 1.73
N LEU A 58 6.58 4.95 2.19
CA LEU A 58 7.04 3.84 1.34
C LEU A 58 5.87 3.10 0.69
N ARG A 59 4.83 2.78 1.47
CA ARG A 59 3.60 2.15 0.96
C ARG A 59 2.89 3.05 -0.05
N ALA A 60 2.76 4.34 0.25
CA ALA A 60 2.11 5.31 -0.64
C ALA A 60 2.86 5.43 -1.97
N ASN A 61 4.19 5.54 -1.95
CA ASN A 61 5.01 5.61 -3.17
C ASN A 61 4.88 4.31 -4.01
N ASN A 62 4.90 3.15 -3.35
CA ASN A 62 4.72 1.87 -4.03
C ASN A 62 3.35 1.79 -4.73
N HIS A 63 2.29 2.24 -4.04
CA HIS A 63 0.94 2.28 -4.59
C HIS A 63 0.84 3.26 -5.77
N GLU A 64 1.46 4.43 -5.68
CA GLU A 64 1.47 5.41 -6.77
C GLU A 64 2.12 4.84 -8.05
N ARG A 65 3.27 4.17 -7.93
CA ARG A 65 3.93 3.50 -9.06
C ARG A 65 3.06 2.41 -9.69
N PHE A 66 2.30 1.69 -8.87
CA PHE A 66 1.34 0.70 -9.36
C PHE A 66 0.22 1.36 -10.17
N VAL A 67 -0.41 2.40 -9.63
CA VAL A 67 -1.47 3.15 -10.32
C VAL A 67 -0.96 3.77 -11.61
N GLU A 68 0.27 4.28 -11.62
CA GLU A 68 0.89 4.80 -12.84
C GLU A 68 1.06 3.71 -13.91
N SER A 69 1.53 2.52 -13.51
CA SER A 69 1.67 1.37 -14.40
C SER A 69 0.31 0.94 -14.97
N LEU A 70 -0.74 0.92 -14.15
CA LEU A 70 -2.10 0.64 -14.60
C LEU A 70 -2.62 1.70 -15.60
N ARG A 71 -2.37 2.98 -15.36
CA ARG A 71 -2.74 4.06 -16.30
C ARG A 71 -2.03 3.90 -17.64
N ARG A 72 -0.75 3.51 -17.64
CA ARG A 72 0.00 3.22 -18.87
C ARG A 72 -0.60 2.04 -19.63
N LEU A 73 -0.95 0.95 -18.93
CA LEU A 73 -1.63 -0.20 -19.54
C LEU A 73 -2.99 0.19 -20.15
N HIS A 74 -3.81 0.97 -19.44
CA HIS A 74 -5.08 1.45 -19.99
C HIS A 74 -4.90 2.31 -21.25
N LYS A 75 -3.90 3.21 -21.29
CA LYS A 75 -3.59 3.99 -22.50
C LYS A 75 -3.18 3.11 -23.68
N ILE A 76 -2.38 2.06 -23.45
CA ILE A 76 -1.98 1.11 -24.51
C ILE A 76 -3.19 0.36 -25.04
N ILE A 77 -4.09 -0.10 -24.16
CA ILE A 77 -5.33 -0.78 -24.55
C ILE A 77 -6.22 0.15 -25.38
N GLU A 78 -6.37 1.41 -24.95
CA GLU A 78 -7.15 2.41 -25.68
C GLU A 78 -6.55 2.71 -27.07
N GLN A 79 -5.23 2.85 -27.17
CA GLN A 79 -4.53 3.03 -28.44
C GLN A 79 -4.68 1.81 -29.36
N ALA A 80 -4.54 0.59 -28.81
CA ALA A 80 -4.74 -0.64 -29.55
C ALA A 80 -6.19 -0.79 -30.04
N ALA A 81 -7.18 -0.37 -29.24
CA ALA A 81 -8.58 -0.33 -29.64
C ALA A 81 -8.82 0.70 -30.77
N LYS A 82 -8.25 1.91 -30.66
CA LYS A 82 -8.35 2.95 -31.70
C LYS A 82 -7.69 2.53 -33.02
N LEU A 83 -6.57 1.82 -32.99
CA LEU A 83 -5.93 1.25 -34.18
C LEU A 83 -6.81 0.18 -34.84
N ARG A 84 -7.52 -0.62 -34.05
CA ARG A 84 -8.46 -1.66 -34.53
C ARG A 84 -9.77 -1.09 -35.08
N CYS A 85 -10.20 0.10 -34.68
CA CYS A 85 -11.35 0.78 -35.30
C CYS A 85 -11.10 1.23 -36.76
N LYS A 86 -9.86 1.22 -37.26
CA LYS A 86 -9.56 1.43 -38.68
C LYS A 86 -9.58 0.14 -39.52
N HIS A 87 -9.58 -1.04 -38.91
CA HIS A 87 -9.67 -2.31 -39.63
C HIS A 87 -10.46 -3.34 -38.80
N CYS A 88 -11.76 -3.36 -39.07
CA CYS A 88 -12.72 -4.46 -38.89
C CYS A 88 -12.62 -5.36 -37.64
N PHE A 89 -13.65 -5.26 -36.80
CA PHE A 89 -14.31 -6.29 -35.98
C PHE A 89 -13.51 -7.54 -35.56
N THR A 90 -13.11 -7.61 -34.29
CA THR A 90 -13.10 -8.82 -33.43
C THR A 90 -12.59 -8.46 -32.02
N LEU A 91 -13.41 -7.74 -31.25
CA LEU A 91 -13.10 -7.36 -29.85
C LEU A 91 -13.29 -8.53 -28.86
N THR A 92 -13.99 -9.58 -29.26
CA THR A 92 -14.27 -10.76 -28.41
C THR A 92 -13.08 -11.70 -28.25
N SER A 93 -12.21 -11.85 -29.25
CA SER A 93 -11.08 -12.80 -29.20
C SER A 93 -9.90 -12.28 -28.36
N PHE A 94 -9.61 -10.98 -28.36
CA PHE A 94 -8.44 -10.45 -27.63
C PHE A 94 -8.71 -10.21 -26.14
N LEU A 95 -9.90 -9.75 -25.76
CA LEU A 95 -10.29 -9.66 -24.34
C LEU A 95 -10.43 -11.04 -23.69
N ASN A 96 -10.88 -12.05 -24.45
CA ASN A 96 -10.90 -13.43 -23.98
C ASN A 96 -9.48 -14.00 -23.82
N ASN A 97 -8.54 -13.69 -24.72
CA ASN A 97 -7.14 -14.09 -24.56
C ASN A 97 -6.44 -13.38 -23.40
N LEU A 98 -6.70 -12.10 -23.15
CA LEU A 98 -6.10 -11.36 -22.03
C LEU A 98 -6.72 -11.78 -20.68
N LYS A 99 -8.03 -12.07 -20.62
CA LYS A 99 -8.66 -12.71 -19.45
C LYS A 99 -8.09 -14.11 -19.21
N ALA A 100 -7.90 -14.92 -20.26
CA ALA A 100 -7.30 -16.26 -20.14
C ALA A 100 -5.84 -16.19 -19.65
N PHE A 101 -5.05 -15.24 -20.14
CA PHE A 101 -3.66 -15.04 -19.70
C PHE A 101 -3.60 -14.55 -18.25
N LEU A 102 -4.52 -13.68 -17.83
CA LEU A 102 -4.62 -13.25 -16.43
C LEU A 102 -5.06 -14.40 -15.51
N TYR A 103 -5.94 -15.29 -15.96
CA TYR A 103 -6.43 -16.43 -15.16
C TYR A 103 -5.36 -17.52 -14.98
N VAL A 104 -4.52 -17.76 -16.00
CA VAL A 104 -3.40 -18.74 -15.94
C VAL A 104 -2.22 -18.24 -15.11
N THR A 105 -2.07 -16.92 -14.94
CA THR A 105 -0.99 -16.34 -14.12
C THR A 105 -1.39 -16.14 -12.65
N VAL A 106 -2.66 -16.33 -12.31
CA VAL A 106 -3.24 -16.14 -10.96
C VAL A 106 -3.69 -17.46 -10.31
N ALA A 107 -3.66 -18.58 -11.05
CA ALA A 107 -3.77 -19.94 -10.52
C ALA A 107 -2.38 -20.54 -10.26
#